data_AF-A0A932NL46-F1
#
_entry.id   AF-A0A932NL46-F1
#
_cell.length_a   1.000
_cell.length_b   1.000
_cell.length_c   1.000
_cell.angle_alpha   90.00
_cell.angle_beta   90.00
_cell.angle_gamma   90.00
#
_symmetry.space_group_name_H-M   'P 1'
#
loop_
_entity.id
_entity.type
_entity.pdbx_description
1 polymer ?
#
loop_
_entity_poly.entity_id
_entity_poly.type
_entity_poly.pdbx_seq_one_letter_code
_entity_poly.pdbx_strand_id
1 'polypeptide(L)'
;MRGLAALLLASAAASVAAHETALGSLRRFEAAPFPVPPIGIAGPPIPALRGTPGDPGIDLSGQFPTASRDQHDVGSCHTFTAVGLLEAAYYRRTGEHARFSEADLYLRYRLMTGSAYDAWVWMKKPELAEGGMVKGDIEAALRYGVATTPQYEDFLERYRRYREAEQRTMADIERRRALDPWYVRLLYDPRRHWQRLQQDPAAQRMLQDYLIGSDPALEREREENRRKLAGLSVDRRFYVTLPSSLDAPADACRRDGKPSTDFVMSELRAGRPVGVSYFTDKKWGSHVLIIKGYRLDESGAVVFTTRNSWGASGNFDLQTSDMCKVHQVASVR
;
A
#
# COMPACT_ATOMS: atom_id res chain seq x y z
N MET A 1 -9.63 -47.26 -13.39
CA MET A 1 -8.80 -46.03 -13.36
C MET A 1 -9.28 -44.96 -14.35
N ARG A 2 -10.57 -44.59 -14.36
CA ARG A 2 -11.10 -43.48 -15.19
C ARG A 2 -11.75 -42.36 -14.36
N GLY A 3 -11.87 -42.53 -13.04
CA GLY A 3 -12.49 -41.54 -12.14
C GLY A 3 -11.53 -40.51 -11.53
N LEU A 4 -10.21 -40.75 -11.52
CA LEU A 4 -9.25 -39.84 -10.87
C LEU A 4 -8.90 -38.61 -11.74
N ALA A 5 -8.92 -38.75 -13.07
CA ALA A 5 -8.60 -37.66 -14.00
C ALA A 5 -9.67 -36.56 -14.04
N ALA A 6 -10.95 -36.93 -13.86
CA ALA A 6 -12.05 -35.98 -13.84
C ALA A 6 -12.07 -35.11 -12.58
N LEU A 7 -11.61 -35.64 -11.43
CA LEU A 7 -11.54 -34.90 -10.17
C LEU A 7 -10.44 -33.83 -10.18
N LEU A 8 -9.30 -34.11 -10.83
CA LEU A 8 -8.19 -33.17 -10.95
C LEU A 8 -8.54 -31.99 -11.88
N LEU A 9 -9.23 -32.23 -12.99
CA LEU A 9 -9.71 -31.18 -13.90
C LEU A 9 -10.76 -30.26 -13.25
N ALA A 10 -11.65 -30.82 -12.42
CA ALA A 10 -12.65 -30.03 -11.69
C ALA A 10 -12.00 -29.12 -10.63
N SER A 11 -10.92 -29.57 -9.97
CA SER A 11 -10.20 -28.77 -8.96
C SER A 11 -9.46 -27.58 -9.57
N ALA A 12 -8.87 -27.74 -10.76
CA ALA A 12 -8.18 -26.67 -11.47
C ALA A 12 -9.18 -25.60 -11.97
N ALA A 13 -10.33 -26.01 -12.50
CA ALA A 13 -11.38 -25.09 -12.96
C ALA A 13 -11.98 -24.27 -11.79
N ALA A 14 -12.18 -24.89 -10.62
CA ALA A 14 -12.67 -24.19 -9.43
C ALA A 14 -11.66 -23.15 -8.89
N SER A 15 -10.36 -23.45 -8.97
CA SER A 15 -9.28 -22.51 -8.63
C SER A 15 -9.27 -21.29 -9.56
N VAL A 16 -9.45 -21.49 -10.87
CA VAL A 16 -9.48 -20.40 -11.85
C VAL A 16 -10.73 -19.53 -11.67
N ALA A 17 -11.90 -20.14 -11.43
CA ALA A 17 -13.14 -19.40 -11.20
C ALA A 17 -13.11 -18.57 -9.89
N ALA A 18 -12.52 -19.10 -8.82
CA ALA A 18 -12.30 -18.35 -7.58
C ALA A 18 -11.34 -17.17 -7.79
N HIS A 19 -10.33 -17.34 -8.66
CA HIS A 19 -9.35 -16.30 -8.99
C HIS A 19 -9.94 -15.16 -9.84
N GLU A 20 -10.81 -15.47 -10.81
CA GLU A 20 -11.53 -14.45 -11.58
C GLU A 20 -12.51 -13.64 -10.72
N THR A 21 -13.12 -14.29 -9.73
CA THR A 21 -14.05 -13.62 -8.80
C THR A 21 -13.30 -12.65 -7.88
N ALA A 22 -12.11 -13.03 -7.40
CA ALA A 22 -11.26 -12.16 -6.59
C ALA A 22 -10.74 -10.93 -7.38
N LEU A 23 -10.29 -11.13 -8.62
CA LEU A 23 -9.86 -10.04 -9.51
C LEU A 23 -11.03 -9.13 -9.93
N GLY A 24 -12.23 -9.69 -10.15
CA GLY A 24 -13.44 -8.93 -10.44
C GLY A 24 -13.89 -8.06 -9.27
N SER A 25 -13.65 -8.51 -8.04
CA SER A 25 -13.92 -7.73 -6.81
C SER A 25 -13.00 -6.52 -6.69
N LEU A 26 -11.71 -6.70 -7.02
CA LEU A 26 -10.72 -5.61 -7.03
C LEU A 26 -11.02 -4.54 -8.10
N ARG A 27 -11.59 -4.92 -9.25
CA ARG A 27 -12.00 -3.99 -10.32
C ARG A 27 -13.26 -3.17 -9.97
N ARG A 28 -14.17 -3.67 -9.13
CA ARG A 28 -15.40 -2.93 -8.76
C ARG A 28 -15.15 -1.72 -7.86
N PHE A 29 -14.02 -1.66 -7.17
CA PHE A 29 -13.65 -0.49 -6.35
C PHE A 29 -13.11 0.70 -7.18
N GLU A 30 -12.97 0.58 -8.51
CA GLU A 30 -12.36 1.62 -9.37
C GLU A 30 -13.36 2.60 -10.02
N ALA A 31 -14.68 2.43 -9.89
CA ALA A 31 -15.63 3.17 -10.72
C ALA A 31 -16.35 4.31 -10.01
N ALA A 32 -15.69 5.48 -9.93
CA ALA A 32 -16.33 6.79 -10.11
C ALA A 32 -15.24 7.85 -10.39
N PRO A 33 -14.97 8.23 -11.67
CA PRO A 33 -14.13 9.38 -11.95
C PRO A 33 -14.88 10.66 -11.57
N PHE A 34 -14.35 11.41 -10.60
CA PHE A 34 -14.83 12.74 -10.28
C PHE A 34 -14.03 13.80 -11.04
N PRO A 35 -14.68 14.87 -11.53
CA PRO A 35 -13.98 15.94 -12.22
C PRO A 35 -13.05 16.66 -11.23
N VAL A 36 -11.74 16.61 -11.51
CA VAL A 36 -10.74 17.41 -10.79
C VAL A 36 -10.80 18.83 -11.36
N PRO A 37 -11.01 19.88 -10.54
CA PRO A 37 -10.97 21.25 -11.05
C PRO A 37 -9.55 21.60 -11.54
N PRO A 38 -9.40 22.34 -12.64
CA PRO A 38 -8.09 22.81 -13.09
C PRO A 38 -7.58 23.85 -12.09
N ILE A 39 -6.43 23.58 -11.46
CA ILE A 39 -5.75 24.53 -10.58
C ILE A 39 -4.43 24.93 -11.26
N GLY A 40 -4.33 26.20 -11.63
CA GLY A 40 -3.13 26.81 -12.19
C GLY A 40 -2.20 27.31 -11.09
N ILE A 41 -1.27 26.45 -10.63
CA ILE A 41 -0.09 26.91 -9.87
C ILE A 41 1.12 26.22 -10.51
N ALA A 42 1.72 26.88 -11.50
CA ALA A 42 2.99 26.47 -12.08
C ALA A 42 4.11 26.96 -11.17
N GLY A 43 4.64 26.08 -10.32
CA GLY A 43 5.96 26.28 -9.73
C GLY A 43 7.04 26.28 -10.82
N PRO A 44 8.22 26.86 -10.58
CA PRO A 44 9.33 26.77 -11.52
C PRO A 44 9.65 25.28 -11.78
N PRO A 45 9.83 24.87 -13.04
CA PRO A 45 10.16 23.49 -13.34
C PRO A 45 11.50 23.14 -12.67
N ILE A 46 11.50 22.15 -11.77
CA ILE A 46 12.76 21.57 -11.33
C ILE A 46 13.48 21.04 -12.57
N PRO A 47 14.78 21.34 -12.76
CA PRO A 47 15.53 20.83 -13.89
C PRO A 47 15.34 19.32 -13.95
N ALA A 48 14.74 18.83 -15.03
CA ALA A 48 14.68 17.40 -15.26
C ALA A 48 16.12 16.89 -15.17
N LEU A 49 16.39 15.97 -14.24
CA LEU A 49 17.61 15.19 -14.23
C LEU A 49 17.64 14.42 -15.55
N ARG A 50 18.23 15.04 -16.58
CA ARG A 50 18.35 14.45 -17.90
C ARG A 50 19.43 13.38 -17.80
N GLY A 51 19.02 12.17 -17.50
CA GLY A 51 19.90 11.02 -17.69
C GLY A 51 20.23 10.90 -19.17
N THR A 52 21.49 11.14 -19.53
CA THR A 52 21.96 10.89 -20.89
C THR A 52 22.01 9.39 -21.15
N PRO A 53 21.75 8.89 -22.37
CA PRO A 53 22.02 7.51 -22.72
C PRO A 53 23.47 7.15 -22.34
N GLY A 54 23.66 6.21 -21.41
CA GLY A 54 24.96 5.88 -20.82
C GLY A 54 25.17 6.35 -19.37
N ASP A 55 24.19 7.01 -18.74
CA ASP A 55 24.29 7.40 -17.34
C ASP A 55 24.48 6.17 -16.43
N PRO A 56 25.49 6.14 -15.54
CA PRO A 56 25.82 4.97 -14.72
C PRO A 56 24.74 4.62 -13.70
N GLY A 57 23.75 5.49 -13.51
CA GLY A 57 22.62 5.28 -12.61
C GLY A 57 21.77 6.54 -12.47
N ILE A 58 20.63 6.40 -11.79
CA ILE A 58 19.80 7.50 -11.30
C ILE A 58 19.70 7.34 -9.79
N ASP A 59 19.92 8.40 -9.03
CA ASP A 59 19.69 8.43 -7.58
C ASP A 59 18.75 9.58 -7.21
N LEU A 60 17.53 9.23 -6.77
CA LEU A 60 16.51 10.17 -6.30
C LEU A 60 16.43 10.18 -4.77
N SER A 61 17.42 9.65 -4.06
CA SER A 61 17.46 9.62 -2.58
C SER A 61 17.29 11.02 -1.97
N GLY A 62 17.80 12.06 -2.64
CA GLY A 62 17.66 13.45 -2.22
C GLY A 62 16.24 14.02 -2.27
N GLN A 63 15.24 13.29 -2.79
CA GLN A 63 13.84 13.72 -2.75
C GLN A 63 13.13 13.39 -1.44
N PHE A 64 13.73 12.54 -0.60
CA PHE A 64 13.12 12.07 0.65
C PHE A 64 13.78 12.72 1.86
N PRO A 65 13.06 12.88 2.98
CA PRO A 65 13.69 13.27 4.23
C PRO A 65 14.71 12.21 4.68
N THR A 66 15.79 12.67 5.31
CA THR A 66 17.02 11.91 5.60
C THR A 66 16.86 10.78 6.62
N ALA A 67 15.82 10.83 7.46
CA ALA A 67 15.54 9.78 8.42
C ALA A 67 14.88 8.56 7.74
N SER A 68 15.46 7.38 7.94
CA SER A 68 14.77 6.11 7.68
C SER A 68 13.59 5.98 8.63
N ARG A 69 12.53 5.29 8.19
CA ARG A 69 11.30 5.07 8.97
C ARG A 69 11.02 3.58 9.08
N ASP A 70 10.45 3.16 10.20
CA ASP A 70 10.21 1.74 10.52
C ASP A 70 8.73 1.51 10.87
N GLN A 71 8.07 0.63 10.13
CA GLN A 71 6.70 0.18 10.38
C GLN A 71 6.60 -0.79 11.55
N HIS A 72 7.75 -1.32 12.01
CA HIS A 72 7.86 -2.38 13.00
C HIS A 72 7.03 -3.62 12.63
N ASP A 73 6.19 -4.10 13.56
CA ASP A 73 5.39 -5.31 13.45
C ASP A 73 3.96 -5.05 12.94
N VAL A 74 3.72 -3.90 12.29
CA VAL A 74 2.44 -3.54 11.69
C VAL A 74 2.55 -3.64 10.18
N GLY A 75 1.59 -4.28 9.51
CA GLY A 75 1.52 -4.46 8.05
C GLY A 75 1.31 -3.18 7.22
N SER A 76 1.86 -2.03 7.64
CA SER A 76 1.62 -0.70 7.08
C SER A 76 2.62 -0.25 5.98
N CYS A 77 3.40 -1.18 5.41
CA CYS A 77 4.38 -0.89 4.35
C CYS A 77 3.82 -0.04 3.18
N HIS A 78 2.56 -0.26 2.83
CA HIS A 78 1.85 0.50 1.78
C HIS A 78 1.65 1.97 2.15
N THR A 79 1.33 2.28 3.41
CA THR A 79 1.17 3.65 3.92
C THR A 79 2.52 4.37 3.96
N PHE A 80 3.57 3.70 4.46
CA PHE A 80 4.93 4.26 4.46
C PHE A 80 5.41 4.58 3.04
N THR A 81 5.16 3.66 2.11
CA THR A 81 5.48 3.86 0.69
C THR A 81 4.69 5.05 0.12
N ALA A 82 3.38 5.14 0.41
CA ALA A 82 2.54 6.24 -0.05
C ALA A 82 3.02 7.60 0.48
N VAL A 83 3.32 7.69 1.77
CA VAL A 83 3.89 8.90 2.39
C VAL A 83 5.21 9.28 1.72
N GLY A 84 6.13 8.34 1.55
CA GLY A 84 7.42 8.62 0.89
C GLY A 84 7.26 9.13 -0.55
N LEU A 85 6.33 8.56 -1.32
CA LEU A 85 6.04 9.02 -2.69
C LEU A 85 5.41 10.42 -2.73
N LEU A 86 4.52 10.73 -1.80
CA LEU A 86 3.91 12.06 -1.67
C LEU A 86 4.94 13.12 -1.26
N GLU A 87 5.83 12.78 -0.33
CA GLU A 87 6.93 13.66 0.10
C GLU A 87 7.89 13.94 -1.05
N ALA A 88 8.28 12.90 -1.80
CA ALA A 88 9.12 13.07 -2.98
C ALA A 88 8.43 13.91 -4.06
N ALA A 89 7.12 13.72 -4.28
CA ALA A 89 6.35 14.53 -5.23
C ALA A 89 6.23 16.00 -4.79
N TYR A 90 6.02 16.23 -3.50
CA TYR A 90 6.00 17.57 -2.92
C TYR A 90 7.36 18.25 -3.11
N TYR A 91 8.46 17.58 -2.73
CA TYR A 91 9.83 18.06 -2.93
C TYR A 91 10.10 18.38 -4.40
N ARG A 92 9.68 17.53 -5.34
CA ARG A 92 9.86 17.78 -6.77
C ARG A 92 9.13 19.01 -7.31
N ARG A 93 8.12 19.50 -6.60
CA ARG A 93 7.36 20.67 -7.01
C ARG A 93 7.83 21.94 -6.30
N THR A 94 8.30 21.83 -5.06
CA THR A 94 8.61 23.00 -4.20
C THR A 94 10.09 23.17 -3.89
N GLY A 95 10.90 22.11 -3.99
CA GLY A 95 12.26 22.05 -3.46
C GLY A 95 12.32 21.89 -1.93
N GLU A 96 11.19 21.75 -1.25
CA GLU A 96 11.09 21.65 0.20
C GLU A 96 10.72 20.23 0.63
N HIS A 97 11.32 19.75 1.72
CA HIS A 97 10.93 18.48 2.32
C HIS A 97 9.72 18.67 3.25
N ALA A 98 8.66 17.90 3.01
CA ALA A 98 7.56 17.72 3.95
C ALA A 98 7.75 16.40 4.73
N ARG A 99 7.21 16.35 5.95
CA ARG A 99 7.13 15.13 6.78
C ARG A 99 5.66 14.82 7.10
N PHE A 100 5.02 14.02 6.26
CA PHE A 100 3.65 13.57 6.51
C PHE A 100 3.65 12.38 7.48
N SER A 101 2.57 12.25 8.25
CA SER A 101 2.40 11.22 9.27
C SER A 101 1.83 9.92 8.68
N GLU A 102 2.59 8.83 8.79
CA GLU A 102 2.09 7.48 8.50
C GLU A 102 0.97 7.06 9.45
N ALA A 103 1.03 7.46 10.72
CA ALA A 103 0.02 7.12 11.72
C ALA A 103 -1.34 7.71 11.35
N ASP A 104 -1.36 9.00 10.96
CA ASP A 104 -2.57 9.67 10.51
C ASP A 104 -3.17 8.98 9.28
N LEU A 105 -2.34 8.75 8.26
CA LEU A 105 -2.81 8.15 7.01
C LEU A 105 -3.29 6.71 7.21
N TYR A 106 -2.54 5.89 7.96
CA TYR A 106 -2.93 4.51 8.25
C TYR A 106 -4.24 4.45 9.04
N LEU A 107 -4.39 5.26 10.10
CA LEU A 107 -5.64 5.33 10.85
C LEU A 107 -6.83 5.68 9.95
N ARG A 108 -6.72 6.79 9.20
CA ARG A 108 -7.85 7.30 8.41
C ARG A 108 -8.21 6.40 7.26
N TYR A 109 -7.22 5.87 6.56
CA TYR A 109 -7.47 5.05 5.38
C TYR A 109 -7.74 3.59 5.70
N ARG A 110 -7.03 2.97 6.65
CA ARG A 110 -7.18 1.54 6.93
C ARG A 110 -8.20 1.25 8.02
N LEU A 111 -8.12 1.96 9.14
CA LEU A 111 -8.94 1.65 10.31
C LEU A 111 -10.33 2.26 10.16
N MET A 112 -10.42 3.58 9.92
CA MET A 112 -11.71 4.30 9.88
C MET A 112 -12.59 3.97 8.67
N THR A 113 -12.02 3.49 7.57
CA THR A 113 -12.82 3.01 6.43
C THR A 113 -13.35 1.59 6.64
N GLY A 114 -12.88 0.90 7.68
CA GLY A 114 -13.16 -0.50 7.95
C GLY A 114 -12.36 -1.48 7.09
N SER A 115 -11.48 -1.04 6.19
CA SER A 115 -10.73 -1.97 5.33
C SER A 115 -9.78 -2.90 6.09
N ALA A 116 -9.36 -2.54 7.30
CA ALA A 116 -8.62 -3.45 8.17
C ALA A 116 -9.44 -4.68 8.60
N TYR A 117 -10.76 -4.64 8.49
CA TYR A 117 -11.64 -5.77 8.83
C TYR A 117 -11.97 -6.66 7.63
N ASP A 118 -11.44 -6.35 6.43
CA ASP A 118 -11.72 -7.12 5.21
C ASP A 118 -11.29 -8.59 5.34
N ALA A 119 -10.21 -8.90 6.06
CA ALA A 119 -9.81 -10.29 6.32
C ALA A 119 -10.90 -11.07 7.04
N TRP A 120 -11.56 -10.46 8.01
CA TRP A 120 -12.63 -11.12 8.73
C TRP A 120 -13.93 -11.17 7.92
N VAL A 121 -14.29 -10.07 7.27
CA VAL A 121 -15.50 -9.97 6.46
C VAL A 121 -15.44 -10.94 5.27
N TRP A 122 -14.31 -11.05 4.58
CA TRP A 122 -14.20 -11.84 3.35
C TRP A 122 -13.52 -13.19 3.55
N MET A 123 -12.43 -13.24 4.31
CA MET A 123 -11.65 -14.48 4.51
C MET A 123 -12.08 -15.28 5.75
N LYS A 124 -13.01 -14.76 6.56
CA LYS A 124 -13.48 -15.38 7.82
C LYS A 124 -12.34 -15.66 8.81
N LYS A 125 -11.28 -14.85 8.77
CA LYS A 125 -10.18 -14.94 9.73
C LYS A 125 -10.36 -13.88 10.81
N PRO A 126 -10.27 -14.21 12.10
CA PRO A 126 -10.41 -13.25 13.19
C PRO A 126 -9.13 -12.40 13.36
N GLU A 127 -8.68 -11.77 12.28
CA GLU A 127 -7.47 -10.96 12.21
C GLU A 127 -7.74 -9.65 11.47
N LEU A 128 -7.00 -8.60 11.83
CA LEU A 128 -6.99 -7.36 11.06
C LEU A 128 -6.13 -7.56 9.80
N ALA A 129 -6.71 -7.29 8.64
CA ALA A 129 -5.99 -7.12 7.38
C ALA A 129 -5.21 -5.80 7.43
N GLU A 130 -4.01 -5.80 7.99
CA GLU A 130 -3.22 -4.56 8.08
C GLU A 130 -2.74 -4.10 6.70
N GLY A 131 -2.43 -5.04 5.81
CA GLY A 131 -1.97 -4.76 4.46
C GLY A 131 -2.97 -3.98 3.61
N GLY A 132 -2.45 -3.29 2.60
CA GLY A 132 -3.21 -2.37 1.75
C GLY A 132 -2.53 -2.12 0.42
N MET A 133 -3.09 -1.20 -0.37
CA MET A 133 -2.54 -0.79 -1.67
C MET A 133 -2.08 0.66 -1.62
N VAL A 134 -0.85 0.92 -2.07
CA VAL A 134 -0.23 2.26 -2.11
C VAL A 134 -1.14 3.32 -2.75
N LYS A 135 -1.80 2.97 -3.86
CA LYS A 135 -2.72 3.90 -4.53
C LYS A 135 -3.84 4.36 -3.60
N GLY A 136 -4.41 3.44 -2.81
CA GLY A 136 -5.50 3.75 -1.91
C GLY A 136 -5.09 4.77 -0.85
N ASP A 137 -3.90 4.58 -0.26
CA ASP A 137 -3.32 5.55 0.68
C ASP A 137 -3.03 6.90 0.02
N ILE A 138 -2.43 6.90 -1.19
CA ILE A 138 -2.17 8.15 -1.92
C ILE A 138 -3.47 8.88 -2.21
N GLU A 139 -4.48 8.21 -2.78
CA GLU A 139 -5.78 8.81 -3.09
C GLU A 139 -6.48 9.33 -1.84
N ALA A 140 -6.38 8.63 -0.71
CA ALA A 140 -6.91 9.09 0.56
C ALA A 140 -6.21 10.38 1.03
N ALA A 141 -4.88 10.44 0.97
CA ALA A 141 -4.13 11.63 1.34
C ALA A 141 -4.42 12.82 0.40
N LEU A 142 -4.50 12.58 -0.91
CA LEU A 142 -4.85 13.62 -1.89
C LEU A 142 -6.28 14.15 -1.67
N ARG A 143 -7.22 13.27 -1.31
CA ARG A 143 -8.63 13.64 -1.13
C ARG A 143 -8.92 14.31 0.21
N TYR A 144 -8.37 13.77 1.29
CA TYR A 144 -8.74 14.13 2.66
C TYR A 144 -7.64 14.85 3.42
N GLY A 145 -6.45 15.01 2.81
CA GLY A 145 -5.26 15.49 3.50
C GLY A 145 -4.63 14.42 4.39
N VAL A 146 -3.44 14.74 4.87
CA VAL A 146 -2.68 13.95 5.84
C VAL A 146 -2.05 14.91 6.85
N ALA A 147 -2.14 14.60 8.13
CA ALA A 147 -1.49 15.40 9.17
C ALA A 147 0.04 15.19 9.18
N THR A 148 0.74 16.05 9.90
CA THR A 148 2.20 15.97 10.10
C THR A 148 2.57 15.63 11.54
N THR A 149 1.70 15.99 12.49
CA THR A 149 2.00 15.91 13.92
C THR A 149 2.05 14.51 14.52
N PRO A 150 1.10 13.59 14.26
CA PRO A 150 1.11 12.29 14.93
C PRO A 150 2.37 11.51 14.59
N GLN A 151 3.21 11.23 15.60
CA GLN A 151 4.41 10.40 15.41
C GLN A 151 4.01 8.93 15.37
N TYR A 152 4.70 8.16 14.53
CA TYR A 152 4.34 6.75 14.32
C TYR A 152 4.61 5.90 15.56
N GLU A 153 5.66 6.23 16.29
CA GLU A 153 6.12 5.55 17.50
C GLU A 153 5.08 5.66 18.63
N ASP A 154 4.48 6.84 18.81
CA ASP A 154 3.42 7.06 19.80
C ASP A 154 2.13 6.31 19.43
N PHE A 155 1.80 6.30 18.14
CA PHE A 155 0.68 5.56 17.58
C PHE A 155 0.86 4.05 17.77
N LEU A 156 2.07 3.53 17.56
CA LEU A 156 2.37 2.10 17.52
C LEU A 156 1.98 1.37 18.80
N GLU A 157 2.33 1.91 19.96
CA GLU A 157 2.02 1.28 21.24
C GLU A 157 0.50 1.18 21.47
N ARG A 158 -0.23 2.24 21.15
CA ARG A 158 -1.69 2.29 21.27
C ARG A 158 -2.34 1.37 20.25
N TYR A 159 -1.84 1.35 19.03
CA TYR A 159 -2.32 0.48 17.98
C TYR A 159 -2.11 -1.00 18.31
N ARG A 160 -0.98 -1.40 18.89
CA ARG A 160 -0.76 -2.79 19.34
C ARG A 160 -1.82 -3.22 20.35
N ARG A 161 -2.12 -2.39 21.35
CA ARG A 161 -3.18 -2.66 22.34
C ARG A 161 -4.55 -2.77 21.70
N TYR A 162 -4.88 -1.85 20.79
CA TYR A 162 -6.12 -1.87 20.03
C TYR A 162 -6.23 -3.16 19.19
N ARG A 163 -5.22 -3.46 18.37
CA ARG A 163 -5.16 -4.66 17.53
C ARG A 163 -5.36 -5.94 18.33
N GLU A 164 -4.68 -6.07 19.47
CA GLU A 164 -4.82 -7.25 20.33
C GLU A 164 -6.24 -7.37 20.91
N ALA A 165 -6.81 -6.26 21.39
CA ALA A 165 -8.17 -6.24 21.91
C ALA A 165 -9.22 -6.58 20.84
N GLU A 166 -9.07 -6.04 19.64
CA GLU A 166 -9.92 -6.31 18.49
C GLU A 166 -9.84 -7.78 18.07
N GLN A 167 -8.64 -8.32 17.92
CA GLN A 167 -8.43 -9.73 17.56
C GLN A 167 -9.03 -10.69 18.60
N ARG A 168 -8.86 -10.40 19.90
CA ARG A 168 -9.53 -11.18 20.95
C ARG A 168 -11.05 -11.13 20.84
N THR A 169 -11.61 -9.95 20.56
CA THR A 169 -13.06 -9.76 20.39
C THR A 169 -13.57 -10.54 19.17
N MET A 170 -12.90 -10.43 18.02
CA MET A 170 -13.23 -11.19 16.80
C MET A 170 -13.17 -12.70 17.04
N ALA A 171 -12.12 -13.18 17.73
CA ALA A 171 -11.96 -14.58 18.07
C ALA A 171 -13.07 -15.08 19.01
N ASP A 172 -13.49 -14.27 20.00
CA ASP A 172 -14.61 -14.63 20.87
C ASP A 172 -15.93 -14.74 20.12
N ILE A 173 -16.19 -13.79 19.22
CA ILE A 173 -17.38 -13.82 18.38
C ILE A 173 -17.41 -15.07 17.50
N GLU A 174 -16.29 -15.42 16.85
CA GLU A 174 -16.22 -16.64 16.03
C GLU A 174 -16.36 -17.92 16.88
N ARG A 175 -15.80 -17.96 18.10
CA ARG A 175 -16.05 -19.07 19.04
C ARG A 175 -17.53 -19.19 19.39
N ARG A 176 -18.19 -18.08 19.76
CA ARG A 176 -19.62 -18.07 20.07
C ARG A 176 -20.47 -18.49 18.87
N ARG A 177 -20.12 -18.04 17.67
CA ARG A 177 -20.78 -18.45 16.43
C ARG A 177 -20.65 -19.95 16.16
N ALA A 178 -19.51 -20.55 16.49
CA ALA A 178 -19.31 -21.99 16.36
C ALA A 178 -20.16 -22.79 17.37
N LEU A 179 -20.32 -22.27 18.58
CA LEU A 179 -21.12 -22.91 19.65
C LEU A 179 -22.63 -22.69 19.47
N ASP A 180 -23.03 -21.49 19.06
CA ASP A 180 -24.42 -21.08 18.88
C ASP A 180 -24.59 -20.30 17.56
N PRO A 181 -24.74 -21.01 16.43
CA PRO A 181 -24.89 -20.39 15.12
C PRO A 181 -26.19 -19.59 14.98
N TRP A 182 -27.24 -19.96 15.72
CA TRP A 182 -28.55 -19.34 15.60
C TRP A 182 -28.60 -17.99 16.34
N TYR A 183 -28.01 -17.91 17.53
CA TYR A 183 -27.92 -16.67 18.32
C TYR A 183 -27.19 -15.56 17.55
N VAL A 184 -26.03 -15.89 16.98
CA VAL A 184 -25.25 -14.93 16.18
C VAL A 184 -26.03 -14.53 14.92
N ARG A 185 -26.67 -15.48 14.21
CA ARG A 185 -27.39 -15.17 12.97
C ARG A 185 -28.65 -14.30 13.20
N LEU A 186 -29.36 -14.49 14.30
CA LEU A 186 -30.62 -13.79 14.59
C LEU A 186 -30.42 -12.45 15.31
N LEU A 187 -29.45 -12.36 16.23
CA LEU A 187 -29.33 -11.22 17.14
C LEU A 187 -28.08 -10.37 16.92
N TYR A 188 -27.04 -10.91 16.29
CA TYR A 188 -25.76 -10.20 16.17
C TYR A 188 -25.00 -10.61 14.89
N ASP A 189 -25.24 -9.91 13.78
CA ASP A 189 -24.38 -10.02 12.61
C ASP A 189 -23.09 -9.22 12.86
N PRO A 190 -21.95 -9.89 13.12
CA PRO A 190 -20.72 -9.20 13.48
C PRO A 190 -20.25 -8.27 12.36
N ARG A 191 -20.47 -8.67 11.10
CA ARG A 191 -20.03 -7.87 9.94
C ARG A 191 -20.79 -6.55 9.89
N ARG A 192 -22.12 -6.61 10.04
CA ARG A 192 -22.96 -5.40 10.08
C ARG A 192 -22.67 -4.57 11.32
N HIS A 193 -22.45 -5.19 12.48
CA HIS A 193 -22.13 -4.47 13.70
C HIS A 193 -20.84 -3.67 13.54
N TRP A 194 -19.77 -4.29 13.07
CA TRP A 194 -18.49 -3.61 12.86
C TRP A 194 -18.54 -2.58 11.75
N GLN A 195 -19.23 -2.88 10.65
CA GLN A 195 -19.47 -1.88 9.61
C GLN A 195 -20.20 -0.65 10.17
N ARG A 196 -21.18 -0.83 11.06
CA ARG A 196 -21.88 0.29 11.72
C ARG A 196 -20.95 1.05 12.66
N LEU A 197 -20.17 0.37 13.50
CA LEU A 197 -19.20 1.02 14.37
C LEU A 197 -18.19 1.85 13.58
N GLN A 198 -17.73 1.36 12.43
CA GLN A 198 -16.82 2.10 11.56
C GLN A 198 -17.49 3.25 10.80
N GLN A 199 -18.81 3.26 10.68
CA GLN A 199 -19.57 4.35 10.05
C GLN A 199 -20.13 5.35 11.06
N ASP A 200 -20.09 5.04 12.36
CA ASP A 200 -20.55 5.89 13.43
C ASP A 200 -19.49 6.98 13.73
N PRO A 201 -19.80 8.27 13.49
CA PRO A 201 -18.86 9.36 13.76
C PRO A 201 -18.38 9.42 15.21
N ALA A 202 -19.20 8.99 16.18
CA ALA A 202 -18.80 8.96 17.58
C ALA A 202 -17.73 7.88 17.82
N ALA A 203 -17.92 6.68 17.27
CA ALA A 203 -16.96 5.60 17.35
C ALA A 203 -15.65 5.92 16.60
N GLN A 204 -15.74 6.51 15.40
CA GLN A 204 -14.56 6.99 14.68
C GLN A 204 -13.77 8.03 15.50
N ARG A 205 -14.46 8.97 16.17
CA ARG A 205 -13.81 9.95 17.04
C ARG A 205 -13.14 9.28 18.23
N MET A 206 -13.82 8.38 18.93
CA MET A 206 -13.23 7.63 20.05
C MET A 206 -11.97 6.86 19.61
N LEU A 207 -12.00 6.24 18.42
CA LEU A 207 -10.84 5.54 17.87
C LEU A 207 -9.70 6.49 17.54
N GLN A 208 -9.99 7.65 16.94
CA GLN A 208 -8.98 8.69 16.69
C GLN A 208 -8.34 9.17 17.99
N ASP A 209 -9.18 9.55 18.96
CA ASP A 209 -8.77 10.09 20.25
C ASP A 209 -7.88 9.09 20.98
N TYR A 210 -8.22 7.80 20.92
CA TYR A 210 -7.40 6.74 21.47
C TYR A 210 -6.06 6.63 20.74
N LEU A 211 -6.06 6.49 19.41
CA LEU A 211 -4.86 6.12 18.64
C LEU A 211 -3.88 7.28 18.41
N ILE A 212 -4.38 8.48 18.11
CA ILE A 212 -3.55 9.65 17.78
C ILE A 212 -3.95 10.93 18.53
N GLY A 213 -4.97 10.87 19.39
CA GLY A 213 -5.44 12.03 20.15
C GLY A 213 -6.54 12.83 19.45
N SER A 214 -7.10 13.79 20.19
CA SER A 214 -8.28 14.58 19.82
C SER A 214 -7.95 16.01 19.40
N ASP A 215 -6.70 16.29 19.03
CA ASP A 215 -6.25 17.66 18.75
C ASP A 215 -7.00 18.27 17.55
N PRO A 216 -7.79 19.35 17.74
CA PRO A 216 -8.46 20.04 16.65
C PRO A 216 -7.50 20.62 15.59
N ALA A 217 -6.21 20.73 15.89
CA ALA A 217 -5.18 21.12 14.93
C ALA A 217 -5.01 20.09 13.80
N LEU A 218 -5.29 18.82 14.04
CA LEU A 218 -5.12 17.77 13.03
C LEU A 218 -5.98 18.04 11.78
N GLU A 219 -7.22 18.49 11.95
CA GLU A 219 -8.07 18.84 10.80
C GLU A 219 -7.54 20.04 10.02
N ARG A 220 -6.93 21.02 10.71
CA ARG A 220 -6.29 22.15 10.05
C ARG A 220 -5.05 21.73 9.28
N GLU A 221 -4.21 20.87 9.86
CA GLU A 221 -3.03 20.31 9.19
C GLU A 221 -3.43 19.50 7.95
N ARG A 222 -4.46 18.64 8.07
CA ARG A 222 -4.99 17.85 6.96
C ARG A 222 -5.46 18.77 5.84
N GLU A 223 -6.24 19.80 6.14
CA GLU A 223 -6.71 20.75 5.13
C GLU A 223 -5.55 21.51 4.47
N GLU A 224 -4.58 21.98 5.24
CA GLU A 224 -3.40 22.66 4.72
C GLU A 224 -2.59 21.74 3.80
N ASN A 225 -2.32 20.51 4.25
CA ASN A 225 -1.56 19.53 3.47
C ASN A 225 -2.34 19.03 2.26
N ARG A 226 -3.68 18.97 2.32
CA ARG A 226 -4.52 18.71 1.13
C ARG A 226 -4.32 19.79 0.08
N ARG A 227 -4.28 21.07 0.48
CA ARG A 227 -4.00 22.19 -0.44
C ARG A 227 -2.58 22.11 -0.98
N LYS A 228 -1.60 21.76 -0.14
CA LYS A 228 -0.24 21.47 -0.60
C LYS A 228 -0.29 20.36 -1.64
N LEU A 229 -0.96 19.24 -1.41
CA LEU A 229 -0.98 18.12 -2.35
C LEU A 229 -1.88 18.33 -3.59
N ALA A 230 -2.59 19.46 -3.69
CA ALA A 230 -3.48 19.73 -4.80
C ALA A 230 -2.74 19.72 -6.15
N GLY A 231 -3.38 19.13 -7.16
CA GLY A 231 -2.83 18.97 -8.51
C GLY A 231 -1.97 17.73 -8.69
N LEU A 232 -1.54 17.07 -7.60
CA LEU A 232 -0.86 15.78 -7.70
C LEU A 232 -1.86 14.67 -8.07
N SER A 233 -1.36 13.65 -8.75
CA SER A 233 -2.12 12.46 -9.14
C SER A 233 -1.28 11.20 -9.00
N VAL A 234 -1.90 10.02 -9.07
CA VAL A 234 -1.19 8.74 -9.01
C VAL A 234 -1.44 7.95 -10.29
N ASP A 235 -0.36 7.60 -10.99
CA ASP A 235 -0.39 6.59 -12.05
C ASP A 235 -0.11 5.22 -11.43
N ARG A 236 -1.00 4.26 -11.68
CA ARG A 236 -0.89 2.90 -11.17
C ARG A 236 -0.98 1.92 -12.32
N ARG A 237 -0.15 0.87 -12.27
CA ARG A 237 -0.32 -0.32 -13.09
C ARG A 237 -0.37 -1.57 -12.25
N PHE A 238 -1.18 -2.52 -12.68
CA PHE A 238 -1.19 -3.88 -12.18
C PHE A 238 -0.52 -4.79 -13.18
N TYR A 239 0.22 -5.74 -12.66
CA TYR A 239 0.84 -6.80 -13.43
C TYR A 239 0.32 -8.13 -12.90
N VAL A 240 0.04 -9.04 -13.83
CA VAL A 240 -0.36 -10.40 -13.46
C VAL A 240 0.90 -11.13 -13.02
N THR A 241 1.00 -11.45 -11.73
CA THR A 241 2.03 -12.32 -11.20
C THR A 241 1.42 -13.67 -10.86
N LEU A 242 1.98 -14.73 -11.45
CA LEU A 242 1.53 -16.10 -11.20
C LEU A 242 2.31 -16.68 -10.01
N PRO A 243 1.77 -17.65 -9.27
CA PRO A 243 2.52 -18.29 -8.19
C PRO A 243 3.83 -18.94 -8.68
N SER A 244 3.86 -19.42 -9.93
CA SER A 244 5.06 -19.94 -10.57
C SER A 244 6.16 -18.89 -10.78
N SER A 245 5.82 -17.59 -10.78
CA SER A 245 6.79 -16.49 -10.95
C SER A 245 7.74 -16.38 -9.74
N LEU A 246 7.33 -16.88 -8.57
CA LEU A 246 8.13 -16.80 -7.34
C LEU A 246 9.35 -17.74 -7.37
N ASP A 247 9.25 -18.82 -8.14
CA ASP A 247 10.30 -19.82 -8.35
C ASP A 247 10.89 -19.77 -9.77
N ALA A 248 10.50 -18.77 -10.56
CA ALA A 248 10.94 -18.68 -11.94
C ALA A 248 12.47 -18.49 -11.98
N PRO A 249 13.19 -19.20 -12.88
CA PRO A 249 14.60 -18.93 -13.14
C PRO A 249 14.82 -17.45 -13.49
N ALA A 250 15.99 -16.90 -13.16
CA ALA A 250 16.28 -15.47 -13.30
C ALA A 250 15.96 -14.90 -14.70
N ASP A 251 16.30 -15.63 -15.76
CA ASP A 251 16.03 -15.21 -17.15
C ASP A 251 14.53 -15.21 -17.49
N ALA A 252 13.79 -16.19 -16.98
CA ALA A 252 12.34 -16.23 -17.13
C ALA A 252 11.69 -15.07 -16.38
N CYS A 253 12.10 -14.83 -15.13
CA CYS A 253 11.59 -13.71 -14.35
C CYS A 253 11.92 -12.35 -14.97
N ARG A 254 13.12 -12.19 -15.54
CA ARG A 254 13.51 -10.97 -16.25
C ARG A 254 12.63 -10.71 -17.48
N ARG A 255 12.32 -11.76 -18.26
CA ARG A 255 11.44 -11.66 -19.43
C ARG A 255 10.01 -11.32 -19.01
N ASP A 256 9.47 -12.03 -18.03
CA ASP A 256 8.08 -11.89 -17.60
C ASP A 256 7.86 -10.58 -16.81
N GLY A 257 8.89 -10.12 -16.09
CA GLY A 257 8.96 -8.83 -15.40
C GLY A 257 9.39 -7.65 -16.26
N LYS A 258 9.55 -7.82 -17.58
CA LYS A 258 9.95 -6.73 -18.48
C LYS A 258 8.95 -5.55 -18.46
N PRO A 259 7.62 -5.76 -18.49
CA PRO A 259 6.66 -4.64 -18.49
C PRO A 259 6.69 -3.78 -17.21
N SER A 260 6.97 -4.39 -16.05
CA SER A 260 7.15 -3.67 -14.78
C SER A 260 8.49 -2.95 -14.75
N THR A 261 9.56 -3.60 -15.22
CA THR A 261 10.90 -3.00 -15.42
C THR A 261 10.83 -1.75 -16.29
N ASP A 262 10.21 -1.83 -17.47
CA ASP A 262 10.12 -0.73 -18.43
C ASP A 262 9.38 0.48 -17.83
N PHE A 263 8.31 0.24 -17.06
CA PHE A 263 7.58 1.30 -16.37
C PHE A 263 8.41 1.95 -15.26
N VAL A 264 9.08 1.16 -14.41
CA VAL A 264 9.94 1.70 -13.36
C VAL A 264 11.04 2.56 -13.98
N MET A 265 11.70 2.06 -15.02
CA MET A 265 12.77 2.81 -15.70
C MET A 265 12.27 4.10 -16.34
N SER A 266 11.06 4.12 -16.93
CA SER A 266 10.52 5.33 -17.54
C SER A 266 10.19 6.41 -16.49
N GLU A 267 9.63 6.02 -15.35
CA GLU A 267 9.32 6.92 -14.25
C GLU A 267 10.59 7.46 -13.57
N LEU A 268 11.59 6.59 -13.31
CA LEU A 268 12.88 7.02 -12.76
C LEU A 268 13.61 8.01 -13.67
N ARG A 269 13.63 7.77 -14.98
CA ARG A 269 14.20 8.71 -15.98
C ARG A 269 13.45 10.03 -16.05
N ALA A 270 12.18 10.03 -15.67
CA ALA A 270 11.39 11.25 -15.53
C ALA A 270 11.53 11.89 -14.13
N GLY A 271 12.50 11.43 -13.34
CA GLY A 271 12.81 11.94 -12.01
C GLY A 271 11.80 11.53 -10.93
N ARG A 272 10.98 10.50 -11.16
CA ARG A 272 9.91 10.09 -10.23
C ARG A 272 10.22 8.73 -9.59
N PRO A 273 10.34 8.65 -8.26
CA PRO A 273 10.41 7.37 -7.55
C PRO A 273 9.12 6.57 -7.74
N VAL A 274 9.23 5.25 -7.63
CA VAL A 274 8.11 4.33 -7.89
C VAL A 274 7.87 3.43 -6.70
N GLY A 275 6.66 3.41 -6.17
CA GLY A 275 6.21 2.41 -5.21
C GLY A 275 5.96 1.09 -5.90
N VAL A 276 6.47 0.00 -5.36
CA VAL A 276 6.38 -1.33 -5.93
C VAL A 276 5.85 -2.29 -4.88
N SER A 277 4.73 -2.95 -5.19
CA SER A 277 4.21 -4.08 -4.43
C SER A 277 4.67 -5.36 -5.11
N TYR A 278 5.33 -6.22 -4.35
CA TYR A 278 5.86 -7.48 -4.85
C TYR A 278 5.62 -8.60 -3.84
N PHE A 279 5.57 -9.83 -4.33
CA PHE A 279 5.41 -10.99 -3.47
C PHE A 279 6.77 -11.41 -2.88
N THR A 280 6.80 -11.58 -1.57
CA THR A 280 7.99 -11.97 -0.80
C THR A 280 8.14 -13.48 -0.68
N ASP A 281 7.04 -14.23 -0.75
CA ASP A 281 7.03 -15.67 -0.54
C ASP A 281 5.88 -16.39 -1.26
N LYS A 282 5.95 -17.73 -1.25
CA LYS A 282 4.95 -18.63 -1.87
C LYS A 282 3.59 -18.64 -1.17
N LYS A 283 3.49 -18.06 0.04
CA LYS A 283 2.22 -17.85 0.74
C LYS A 283 1.55 -16.55 0.31
N TRP A 284 2.07 -15.90 -0.75
CA TRP A 284 1.59 -14.62 -1.24
C TRP A 284 1.73 -13.51 -0.21
N GLY A 285 2.71 -13.63 0.70
CA GLY A 285 3.19 -12.49 1.45
C GLY A 285 3.53 -11.37 0.46
N SER A 286 2.96 -10.20 0.67
CA SER A 286 3.20 -9.03 -0.17
C SER A 286 3.90 -7.97 0.66
N HIS A 287 4.90 -7.35 0.08
CA HIS A 287 5.57 -6.20 0.66
C HIS A 287 5.63 -5.06 -0.35
N VAL A 288 5.64 -3.85 0.18
CA VAL A 288 5.67 -2.64 -0.61
C VAL A 288 6.91 -1.83 -0.24
N LEU A 289 7.66 -1.43 -1.24
CA LEU A 289 8.84 -0.57 -1.12
C LEU A 289 8.82 0.55 -2.17
N ILE A 290 9.74 1.49 -2.04
CA ILE A 290 10.00 2.56 -3.01
C ILE A 290 11.29 2.22 -3.78
N ILE A 291 11.21 2.16 -5.10
CA ILE A 291 12.39 2.25 -5.96
C ILE A 291 12.72 3.73 -6.14
N LYS A 292 13.88 4.13 -5.62
CA LYS A 292 14.36 5.52 -5.63
C LYS A 292 15.44 5.77 -6.68
N GLY A 293 15.83 4.76 -7.43
CA GLY A 293 16.92 4.87 -8.38
C GLY A 293 17.32 3.54 -8.98
N TYR A 294 18.39 3.57 -9.75
CA TYR A 294 19.08 2.38 -10.21
C TYR A 294 20.57 2.66 -10.39
N ARG A 295 21.36 1.60 -10.41
CA ARG A 295 22.78 1.59 -10.75
C ARG A 295 23.06 0.39 -11.66
N LEU A 296 24.20 0.39 -12.33
CA LEU A 296 24.73 -0.80 -12.98
C LEU A 296 25.63 -1.55 -12.00
N ASP A 297 25.55 -2.88 -11.96
CA ASP A 297 26.54 -3.71 -11.27
C ASP A 297 27.79 -3.96 -12.12
N GLU A 298 28.74 -4.75 -11.61
CA GLU A 298 29.99 -5.07 -12.30
C GLU A 298 29.79 -5.77 -13.65
N SER A 299 28.65 -6.44 -13.84
CA SER A 299 28.29 -7.08 -15.11
C SER A 299 27.57 -6.14 -16.09
N GLY A 300 27.32 -4.89 -15.68
CA GLY A 300 26.49 -3.93 -16.41
C GLY A 300 25.00 -4.18 -16.28
N ALA A 301 24.55 -5.06 -15.38
CA ALA A 301 23.14 -5.33 -15.16
C ALA A 301 22.51 -4.24 -14.27
N VAL A 302 21.24 -3.92 -14.53
CA VAL A 302 20.49 -2.91 -13.77
C VAL A 302 20.10 -3.46 -12.40
N VAL A 303 20.49 -2.73 -11.37
CA VAL A 303 20.12 -2.94 -9.97
C VAL A 303 19.31 -1.74 -9.49
N PHE A 304 18.05 -1.96 -9.11
CA PHE A 304 17.18 -0.93 -8.57
C PHE A 304 17.52 -0.66 -7.11
N THR A 305 17.84 0.59 -6.79
CA THR A 305 18.06 1.01 -5.41
C THR A 305 16.73 1.28 -4.73
N THR A 306 16.55 0.69 -3.55
CA THR A 306 15.26 0.74 -2.84
C THR A 306 15.33 1.53 -1.54
N ARG A 307 14.15 1.93 -1.07
CA ARG A 307 13.85 2.40 0.28
C ARG A 307 12.61 1.65 0.73
N ASN A 308 12.67 1.02 1.89
CA ASN A 308 11.57 0.28 2.47
C ASN A 308 11.21 0.83 3.84
N SER A 309 10.17 0.22 4.40
CA SER A 309 9.54 0.58 5.65
C SER A 309 10.01 -0.28 6.83
N TRP A 310 11.12 -1.02 6.70
CA TRP A 310 11.71 -1.83 7.78
C TRP A 310 12.93 -1.15 8.41
N GLY A 311 13.01 0.18 8.34
CA GLY A 311 14.16 0.93 8.84
C GLY A 311 15.43 0.75 7.99
N ALA A 312 16.57 1.15 8.55
CA ALA A 312 17.85 1.19 7.81
C ALA A 312 18.34 -0.21 7.39
N SER A 313 18.18 -1.22 8.24
CA SER A 313 18.69 -2.58 8.05
C SER A 313 17.87 -3.45 7.11
N GLY A 314 16.68 -3.00 6.70
CA GLY A 314 15.79 -3.81 5.88
C GLY A 314 15.93 -3.60 4.37
N ASN A 315 16.61 -2.54 3.92
CA ASN A 315 16.64 -2.17 2.51
C ASN A 315 17.45 -3.19 1.70
N PHE A 316 16.82 -3.82 0.72
CA PHE A 316 17.49 -4.69 -0.24
C PHE A 316 17.24 -4.15 -1.65
N ASP A 317 18.28 -4.11 -2.46
CA ASP A 317 18.15 -3.70 -3.86
C ASP A 317 17.39 -4.76 -4.66
N LEU A 318 16.58 -4.33 -5.63
CA LEU A 318 15.86 -5.24 -6.53
C LEU A 318 16.64 -5.45 -7.82
N GLN A 319 16.76 -6.69 -8.24
CA GLN A 319 17.31 -7.00 -9.56
C GLN A 319 16.21 -6.99 -10.61
N THR A 320 16.56 -6.79 -11.89
CA THR A 320 15.59 -6.99 -12.99
C THR A 320 15.00 -8.41 -13.01
N SER A 321 15.74 -9.40 -12.49
CA SER A 321 15.28 -10.77 -12.29
C SER A 321 14.36 -10.97 -11.08
N ASP A 322 13.99 -9.91 -10.35
CA ASP A 322 12.93 -9.94 -9.33
C ASP A 322 11.61 -9.35 -9.85
N MET A 323 11.64 -8.68 -11.01
CA MET A 323 10.54 -7.86 -11.47
C MET A 323 9.29 -8.65 -11.91
N CYS A 324 9.39 -9.97 -12.12
CA CYS A 324 8.20 -10.80 -12.30
C CYS A 324 7.37 -10.98 -11.02
N LYS A 325 7.97 -10.77 -9.84
CA LYS A 325 7.29 -10.86 -8.53
C LYS A 325 6.45 -9.61 -8.24
N VAL A 326 6.65 -8.55 -9.02
CA VAL A 326 5.94 -7.28 -8.92
C VAL A 326 4.54 -7.41 -9.51
N HIS A 327 3.53 -7.15 -8.68
CA HIS A 327 2.11 -7.21 -9.09
C HIS A 327 1.45 -5.83 -9.13
N GLN A 328 2.07 -4.80 -8.53
CA GLN A 328 1.59 -3.43 -8.60
C GLN A 328 2.77 -2.46 -8.59
N VAL A 329 2.64 -1.40 -9.39
CA VAL A 329 3.53 -0.23 -9.35
C VAL A 329 2.69 1.05 -9.24
N ALA A 330 3.20 2.05 -8.55
CA ALA A 330 2.55 3.35 -8.38
C ALA A 330 3.59 4.48 -8.44
N SER A 331 3.27 5.56 -9.14
CA SER A 331 4.09 6.77 -9.20
C SER A 331 3.20 8.01 -9.06
N VAL A 332 3.67 9.01 -8.32
CA VAL A 332 2.94 10.26 -8.11
C VAL A 332 3.41 11.30 -9.12
N ARG A 333 2.48 11.89 -9.86
CA ARG A 333 2.74 12.89 -10.91
C ARG A 333 2.28 14.27 -10.51
#